data_AF-A0A2G1BW05-F1
#
_entry.id   AF-A0A2G1BW05-F1
#
_cell.length_a   1.000
_cell.length_b   1.000
_cell.length_c   1.000
_cell.angle_alpha   90.00
_cell.angle_beta   90.00
_cell.angle_gamma   90.00
#
_symmetry.space_group_name_H-M   'P 1'
#
loop_
_entity.id
_entity.type
_entity.pdbx_description
1 polymer ?
#
loop_
_entity_poly.entity_id
_entity_poly.type
_entity_poly.pdbx_seq_one_letter_code
_entity_poly.pdbx_strand_id
1 'polypeptide(L)'
;MLVEKIINEWVFINYCTQKVGMWDKNDMVDGVCHVFKIEIANLFAPLVFIPYFSFTSNMKGFYVLLILYIAFIWYSPFVNKKLKSKIKEKELRKKYISISKTKRVLNFFLGILIGALCILTLIFSFSLLNYTR
;
A
#
# COMPACT_ATOMS: atom_id res chain seq x y z
N MET A 1 8.99 -13.22 12.33
CA MET A 1 9.57 -14.02 11.23
C MET A 1 8.64 -14.13 10.02
N LEU A 2 7.36 -14.50 10.17
CA LEU A 2 6.40 -14.60 9.05
C LEU A 2 6.02 -13.23 8.43
N VAL A 3 5.64 -12.26 9.26
CA VAL A 3 5.18 -10.92 8.83
C VAL A 3 6.25 -10.19 8.00
N GLU A 4 7.50 -10.27 8.43
CA GLU A 4 8.63 -9.67 7.72
C GLU A 4 8.86 -10.30 6.34
N LYS A 5 8.69 -11.64 6.24
CA LYS A 5 8.77 -12.35 4.97
C LYS A 5 7.66 -11.90 4.01
N ILE A 6 6.43 -11.74 4.50
CA ILE A 6 5.29 -11.25 3.71
C ILE A 6 5.56 -9.84 3.19
N ILE A 7 6.00 -8.93 4.07
CA ILE A 7 6.33 -7.55 3.69
C ILE A 7 7.44 -7.53 2.62
N ASN A 8 8.49 -8.33 2.79
CA ASN A 8 9.60 -8.38 1.85
C ASN A 8 9.20 -8.94 0.48
N GLU A 9 8.32 -9.95 0.43
CA GLU A 9 7.76 -10.45 -0.83
C GLU A 9 6.88 -9.40 -1.50
N TRP A 10 6.06 -8.69 -0.74
CA TRP A 10 5.16 -7.67 -1.28
C TRP A 10 5.94 -6.45 -1.83
N VAL A 11 6.98 -6.01 -1.11
CA VAL A 11 7.95 -5.01 -1.60
C VAL A 11 8.63 -5.48 -2.88
N PHE A 12 8.99 -6.77 -2.97
CA PHE A 12 9.61 -7.32 -4.18
C PHE A 12 8.64 -7.38 -5.37
N ILE A 13 7.38 -7.74 -5.12
CA ILE A 13 6.30 -7.68 -6.12
C ILE A 13 6.19 -6.26 -6.68
N ASN A 14 6.11 -5.25 -5.81
CA ASN A 14 6.04 -3.85 -6.23
C ASN A 14 7.30 -3.40 -6.99
N TYR A 15 8.48 -3.88 -6.60
CA TYR A 15 9.71 -3.65 -7.35
C TYR A 15 9.66 -4.25 -8.77
N CYS A 16 9.09 -5.44 -8.95
CA CYS A 16 8.84 -6.01 -10.29
C CYS A 16 7.86 -5.15 -11.09
N THR A 17 6.80 -4.64 -10.46
CA THR A 17 5.84 -3.69 -11.08
C THR A 17 6.56 -2.48 -11.67
N GLN A 18 7.40 -1.85 -10.86
CA GLN A 18 8.15 -0.65 -11.25
C GLN A 18 9.19 -0.91 -12.35
N LYS A 19 9.97 -2.01 -12.22
CA LYS A 19 10.99 -2.36 -13.23
C LYS A 19 10.40 -2.76 -14.58
N VAL A 20 9.34 -3.56 -14.58
CA VAL A 20 8.70 -4.05 -15.83
C VAL A 20 7.83 -2.96 -16.45
N GLY A 21 7.15 -2.15 -15.63
CA GLY A 21 6.42 -0.97 -16.09
C GLY A 21 7.31 0.15 -16.65
N MET A 22 8.63 -0.01 -16.58
CA MET A 22 9.64 0.95 -17.07
C MET A 22 9.55 2.33 -16.42
N TRP A 23 9.21 2.39 -15.13
CA TRP A 23 9.22 3.65 -14.39
C TRP A 23 10.68 4.09 -14.19
N ASP A 24 10.91 5.41 -14.12
CA ASP A 24 12.25 5.99 -14.15
C ASP A 24 13.18 5.35 -13.11
N LYS A 25 14.41 5.02 -13.52
CA LYS A 25 15.33 4.20 -12.71
C LYS A 25 15.84 4.95 -11.50
N ASN A 26 15.91 6.28 -11.58
CA ASN A 26 16.49 7.12 -10.54
C ASN A 26 15.62 7.17 -9.27
N ASP A 27 14.31 6.92 -9.40
CA ASP A 27 13.36 7.02 -8.28
C ASP A 27 12.75 5.66 -7.91
N MET A 28 13.42 4.56 -8.21
CA MET A 28 12.82 3.22 -8.05
C MET A 28 12.45 2.88 -6.61
N VAL A 29 13.31 3.23 -5.66
CA VAL A 29 13.05 3.00 -4.23
C VAL A 29 11.82 3.81 -3.80
N ASP A 30 11.69 5.03 -4.31
CA ASP A 30 10.61 5.94 -3.98
C ASP A 30 9.29 5.50 -4.62
N GLY A 31 9.33 5.03 -5.87
CA GLY A 31 8.18 4.40 -6.55
C GLY A 31 7.69 3.15 -5.83
N VAL A 32 8.59 2.25 -5.42
CA VAL A 32 8.23 1.06 -4.64
C VAL A 32 7.62 1.44 -3.29
N CYS A 33 8.23 2.40 -2.58
CA CYS A 33 7.68 2.91 -1.32
C CYS A 33 6.30 3.52 -1.52
N HIS A 34 6.11 4.28 -2.60
CA HIS A 34 4.87 4.98 -2.89
C HIS A 34 3.73 4.01 -3.17
N VAL A 35 3.94 3.06 -4.09
CA VAL A 35 2.93 2.02 -4.42
C VAL A 35 2.60 1.19 -3.19
N PHE A 36 3.62 0.72 -2.46
CA PHE A 36 3.42 -0.08 -1.26
C PHE A 36 2.60 0.65 -0.18
N LYS A 37 2.85 1.95 0.03
CA LYS A 37 2.04 2.75 0.97
C LYS A 37 0.60 2.94 0.50
N ILE A 38 0.37 3.16 -0.79
CA ILE A 38 -0.99 3.32 -1.33
C ILE A 38 -1.78 2.04 -1.12
N GLU A 39 -1.19 0.89 -1.42
CA GLU A 39 -1.83 -0.41 -1.21
C GLU A 39 -2.18 -0.63 0.27
N ILE A 40 -1.22 -0.35 1.17
CA ILE A 40 -1.46 -0.38 2.62
C ILE A 40 -2.58 0.59 3.02
N ALA A 41 -2.52 1.83 2.56
CA ALA A 41 -3.51 2.85 2.90
C ALA A 41 -4.91 2.42 2.44
N ASN A 42 -5.04 1.89 1.23
CA ASN A 42 -6.32 1.37 0.71
C ASN A 42 -6.81 0.13 1.49
N LEU A 43 -5.90 -0.75 1.92
CA LEU A 43 -6.23 -1.91 2.74
C LEU A 43 -6.79 -1.50 4.12
N PHE A 44 -6.20 -0.48 4.75
CA PHE A 44 -6.59 -0.02 6.08
C PHE A 44 -7.65 1.10 6.07
N ALA A 45 -7.88 1.74 4.93
CA ALA A 45 -8.88 2.78 4.76
C ALA A 45 -10.28 2.39 5.26
N PRO A 46 -10.79 1.17 5.02
CA PRO A 46 -12.05 0.73 5.60
C PRO A 46 -12.12 0.85 7.12
N LEU A 47 -11.04 0.58 7.85
CA LEU A 47 -11.01 0.70 9.32
C LEU A 47 -11.16 2.15 9.80
N VAL A 48 -10.90 3.13 8.93
CA VAL A 48 -11.05 4.56 9.23
C VAL A 48 -12.41 5.07 8.72
N PHE A 49 -12.77 4.71 7.48
CA PHE A 49 -14.01 5.16 6.84
C PHE A 49 -15.26 4.52 7.44
N ILE A 50 -15.23 3.24 7.82
CA ILE A 50 -16.39 2.55 8.41
C ILE A 50 -16.82 3.21 9.72
N PRO A 51 -15.93 3.39 10.73
CA PRO A 51 -16.27 4.16 11.92
C PRO A 51 -16.71 5.59 11.58
N TYR A 52 -16.06 6.26 10.62
CA TYR A 52 -16.46 7.60 10.21
C TYR A 52 -17.92 7.66 9.75
N PHE A 53 -18.38 6.84 8.80
CA PHE A 53 -19.79 6.89 8.36
C PHE A 53 -20.78 6.44 9.45
N SER A 54 -20.35 5.54 10.35
CA SER A 54 -21.15 5.13 11.51
C SER A 54 -21.25 6.21 12.60
N PHE A 55 -20.22 7.04 12.80
CA PHE A 55 -20.18 8.07 13.87
C PHE A 55 -20.46 9.51 13.39
N THR A 56 -20.49 9.76 12.06
CA THR A 56 -20.66 11.10 11.45
C THR A 56 -22.07 11.68 11.51
N SER A 57 -23.03 11.00 12.14
CA SER A 57 -24.30 11.64 12.49
C SER A 57 -24.14 12.76 13.55
N ASN A 58 -22.94 13.00 14.10
CA ASN A 58 -22.67 14.05 15.08
C ASN A 58 -21.34 14.81 14.81
N MET A 59 -21.31 16.11 15.16
CA MET A 59 -20.13 17.01 15.09
C MET A 59 -18.85 16.46 15.74
N LYS A 60 -18.99 15.57 16.73
CA LYS A 60 -17.85 14.89 17.38
C LYS A 60 -17.09 13.96 16.43
N GLY A 61 -17.77 13.36 15.44
CA GLY A 61 -17.15 12.50 14.43
C GLY A 61 -16.22 13.25 13.47
N PHE A 62 -16.51 14.53 13.17
CA PHE A 62 -15.65 15.38 12.35
C PHE A 62 -14.30 15.65 13.03
N TYR A 63 -14.29 16.00 14.32
CA TYR A 63 -13.05 16.23 15.07
C TYR A 63 -12.19 14.98 15.20
N VAL A 64 -12.80 13.80 15.37
CA VAL A 64 -12.08 12.52 15.39
C VAL A 64 -11.41 12.26 14.04
N LEU A 65 -12.08 12.56 12.93
CA LEU A 65 -11.51 12.40 11.60
C LEU A 65 -10.34 13.36 11.36
N LEU A 66 -10.49 14.63 11.76
CA LEU A 66 -9.44 15.63 11.63
C LEU A 66 -8.19 15.20 12.41
N ILE A 67 -8.36 14.68 13.63
CA ILE A 67 -7.26 14.17 14.45
C ILE A 67 -6.60 12.95 13.79
N LEU A 68 -7.37 11.97 13.29
CA LEU A 68 -6.84 10.80 12.61
C LEU A 68 -6.09 11.17 11.31
N TYR A 69 -6.61 12.13 10.55
CA TYR A 69 -5.99 12.60 9.31
C TYR A 69 -4.69 13.37 9.58
N ILE A 70 -4.69 14.29 10.55
CA ILE A 70 -3.48 15.00 10.98
C ILE A 70 -2.44 14.01 11.53
N ALA A 71 -2.87 13.03 12.33
CA ALA A 71 -1.99 11.98 12.83
C ALA A 71 -1.37 11.19 11.67
N PHE A 72 -2.16 10.81 10.65
CA PHE A 72 -1.65 10.09 9.48
C PHE A 72 -0.64 10.92 8.67
N ILE A 73 -0.94 12.20 8.42
CA ILE A 73 -0.01 13.12 7.73
C ILE A 73 1.29 13.24 8.52
N TRP A 74 1.20 13.44 9.84
CA TRP A 74 2.38 13.63 10.68
C TRP A 74 3.21 12.34 10.82
N TYR A 75 2.57 11.17 10.81
CA TYR A 75 3.25 9.87 10.89
C TYR A 75 3.84 9.41 9.55
N SER A 76 3.31 9.90 8.42
CA SER A 76 3.71 9.50 7.06
C SER A 76 5.21 9.63 6.77
N PRO A 77 5.91 10.72 7.16
CA PRO A 77 7.36 10.84 6.99
C PRO A 77 8.15 9.76 7.75
N PHE A 78 7.72 9.41 8.97
CA PHE A 78 8.38 8.37 9.78
C PHE A 78 8.21 6.99 9.17
N VAL A 79 7.00 6.69 8.67
CA VAL A 79 6.71 5.45 7.94
C VAL A 79 7.55 5.36 6.67
N ASN A 80 7.65 6.46 5.91
CA ASN A 80 8.51 6.57 4.73
C ASN A 80 9.98 6.28 5.05
N LYS A 81 10.53 6.93 6.08
CA LYS A 81 11.93 6.75 6.48
C LYS A 81 12.20 5.30 6.89
N LYS A 82 11.28 4.69 7.64
CA LYS A 82 11.38 3.31 8.09
C LYS A 82 11.26 2.31 6.92
N LEU A 83 10.38 2.56 5.96
CA LEU A 83 10.25 1.76 4.74
C LEU A 83 11.50 1.84 3.86
N LYS A 84 11.98 3.05 3.58
CA LYS A 84 13.21 3.27 2.80
C LYS A 84 14.41 2.56 3.44
N SER A 85 14.53 2.59 4.76
CA SER A 85 15.62 1.88 5.47
C SER A 85 15.56 0.35 5.33
N LYS A 86 14.38 -0.22 5.09
CA LYS A 86 14.20 -1.66 4.87
C LYS A 86 14.38 -2.07 3.41
N ILE A 87 14.10 -1.16 2.48
CA ILE A 87 14.23 -1.41 1.04
C ILE A 87 15.69 -1.24 0.63
N LYS A 88 16.38 -2.38 0.49
CA LYS A 88 17.74 -2.41 -0.05
C LYS A 88 17.69 -2.68 -1.55
N GLU A 89 17.76 -1.62 -2.36
CA GLU A 89 17.66 -1.73 -3.81
C GLU A 89 18.66 -2.74 -4.41
N LYS A 90 19.90 -2.76 -3.91
CA LYS A 90 20.93 -3.72 -4.35
C LYS A 90 20.48 -5.18 -4.16
N GLU A 91 19.79 -5.48 -3.05
CA GLU A 91 19.28 -6.83 -2.77
C GLU A 91 18.09 -7.17 -3.67
N LEU A 92 17.16 -6.22 -3.86
CA LEU A 92 16.02 -6.37 -4.78
C LEU A 92 16.49 -6.59 -6.22
N ARG A 93 17.51 -5.85 -6.67
CA ARG A 93 18.11 -6.00 -8.00
C ARG A 93 18.76 -7.36 -8.17
N LYS A 94 19.54 -7.82 -7.19
CA LYS A 94 20.13 -9.18 -7.21
C LYS A 94 19.05 -10.26 -7.31
N LYS A 95 18.00 -10.17 -6.47
CA LYS A 95 16.86 -11.10 -6.49
C LYS A 95 16.10 -11.04 -7.81
N TYR A 96 15.90 -9.86 -8.38
CA TYR A 96 15.24 -9.70 -9.67
C TYR A 96 16.02 -10.37 -10.80
N ILE A 97 17.34 -10.17 -10.85
CA ILE A 97 18.20 -10.78 -11.87
C ILE A 97 18.25 -12.31 -11.73
N SER A 98 18.23 -12.84 -10.51
CA SER A 98 18.32 -14.29 -10.28
C SER A 98 17.06 -15.08 -10.60
N ILE A 99 15.87 -14.45 -10.62
CA ILE A 99 14.62 -15.12 -10.98
C ILE A 99 14.35 -15.13 -12.49
N SER A 100 13.64 -16.15 -12.98
CA SER A 100 13.25 -16.27 -14.39
C SER A 100 12.32 -15.15 -14.86
N LYS A 101 12.35 -14.84 -16.17
CA LYS A 101 11.48 -13.82 -16.77
C LYS A 101 9.99 -14.08 -16.50
N THR A 102 9.57 -15.34 -16.60
CA THR A 102 8.19 -15.76 -16.32
C THR A 102 7.77 -15.42 -14.90
N LYS A 103 8.63 -15.68 -13.90
CA LYS A 103 8.33 -15.37 -12.50
C LYS A 103 8.28 -13.86 -12.23
N ARG A 104 9.10 -13.06 -12.93
CA ARG A 104 9.04 -11.59 -12.85
C ARG A 104 7.71 -11.06 -13.36
N VAL A 105 7.25 -11.58 -14.49
CA VAL A 105 5.97 -11.23 -15.11
C VAL A 105 4.79 -11.69 -14.24
N LEU A 106 4.87 -12.89 -13.65
CA LEU A 106 3.86 -13.34 -12.69
C LEU A 106 3.77 -12.39 -11.49
N ASN A 107 4.91 -12.01 -10.90
CA ASN A 107 4.94 -11.06 -9.79
C ASN A 107 4.42 -9.68 -10.20
N PHE A 108 4.72 -9.22 -11.41
CA PHE A 108 4.15 -7.98 -11.96
C PHE A 108 2.60 -8.04 -12.00
N PHE A 109 2.04 -9.14 -12.54
CA PHE A 109 0.59 -9.33 -12.56
C PHE A 109 -0.02 -9.46 -11.16
N LEU A 110 0.69 -10.11 -10.22
CA LEU A 110 0.26 -10.16 -8.82
C LEU A 110 0.21 -8.76 -8.20
N GLY A 111 1.17 -7.88 -8.49
CA GLY A 111 1.13 -6.49 -8.01
C GLY A 111 -0.09 -5.74 -8.52
N ILE A 112 -0.40 -5.84 -9.82
CA ILE A 112 -1.61 -5.24 -10.40
C ILE A 112 -2.87 -5.80 -9.74
N LEU A 113 -2.93 -7.13 -9.55
CA LEU A 113 -4.07 -7.79 -8.92
C LEU A 113 -4.27 -7.32 -7.48
N ILE A 114 -3.18 -7.19 -6.70
CA ILE A 114 -3.25 -6.68 -5.32
C ILE A 114 -3.79 -5.25 -5.32
N GLY A 115 -3.27 -4.37 -6.19
CA GLY A 115 -3.79 -3.01 -6.33
C GLY A 115 -5.29 -2.97 -6.66
N ALA A 116 -5.74 -3.81 -7.60
CA ALA A 116 -7.15 -3.92 -7.96
C ALA A 116 -8.01 -4.43 -6.79
N LEU A 117 -7.55 -5.46 -6.06
CA LEU A 117 -8.23 -5.98 -4.88
C LEU A 117 -8.32 -4.93 -3.76
N CYS A 118 -7.28 -4.13 -3.54
CA CYS A 118 -7.32 -3.02 -2.58
C CYS A 118 -8.40 -1.99 -2.95
N ILE A 119 -8.54 -1.66 -4.24
CA ILE A 119 -9.59 -0.74 -4.73
C ILE A 119 -10.97 -1.36 -4.56
N LEU A 120 -11.15 -2.63 -4.93
CA LEU A 120 -12.43 -3.34 -4.76
C LEU A 120 -12.83 -3.43 -3.28
N THR A 121 -11.87 -3.70 -2.39
CA THR A 121 -12.08 -3.72 -0.93
C THR A 121 -12.58 -2.36 -0.43
N LEU A 122 -12.00 -1.28 -0.94
CA LEU A 122 -12.44 0.08 -0.62
C LEU A 122 -13.88 0.32 -1.09
N ILE A 123 -14.19 0.04 -2.37
CA ILE A 123 -15.54 0.21 -2.95
C ILE A 123 -16.58 -0.60 -2.16
N PHE A 124 -16.30 -1.87 -1.89
CA PHE A 124 -17.22 -2.75 -1.15
C PHE A 124 -17.48 -2.22 0.26
N SER A 125 -16.43 -1.71 0.93
CA SER A 125 -16.57 -1.10 2.25
C SER A 125 -17.51 0.10 2.23
N PHE A 126 -17.43 0.96 1.20
CA PHE A 126 -18.37 2.07 1.02
C PHE A 126 -19.79 1.62 0.69
N SER A 127 -19.95 0.61 -0.18
CA SER A 127 -21.27 0.08 -0.55
C SER A 127 -22.00 -0.54 0.65
N LEU A 128 -21.29 -1.30 1.49
CA LEU A 128 -21.85 -1.92 2.70
C LEU A 128 -22.35 -0.85 3.68
N LEU A 129 -21.62 0.26 3.82
CA LEU A 129 -22.00 1.38 4.66
C LEU A 129 -23.27 2.08 4.16
N ASN A 130 -23.42 2.27 2.86
CA ASN A 130 -24.63 2.86 2.29
C ASN A 130 -25.85 1.94 2.40
N TYR A 131 -25.65 0.62 2.39
CA TYR A 131 -26.75 -0.35 2.56
C TYR A 131 -27.24 -0.48 4.01
N THR A 132 -26.37 -0.19 4.98
CA THR A 132 -26.69 -0.29 6.43
C THR A 132 -27.26 1.01 7.02
N ARG A 133 -27.41 2.06 6.22
CA ARG A 133 -28.11 3.32 6.54
C ARG A 133 -29.51 3.33 5.95
#